data_AF-A0A2V6CNX2-F1
#
_entry.id   AF-A0A2V6CNX2-F1
#
_cell.length_a   1.000
_cell.length_b   1.000
_cell.length_c   1.000
_cell.angle_alpha   90.00
_cell.angle_beta   90.00
_cell.angle_gamma   90.00
#
_symmetry.space_group_name_H-M   'P 1'
#
loop_
_entity.id
_entity.type
_entity.pdbx_description
1 polymer ?
#
loop_
_entity_poly.entity_id
_entity_poly.type
_entity_poly.pdbx_seq_one_letter_code
_entity_poly.pdbx_strand_id
1 'polypeptide(L)'
;FPEALRKFDQVLDIMPDDVDTLAYKAAIAQAEGDLPRAAALLASLRPNADHTSALETQAYQAILERRPAQIISRLKEILAKPDPALGYHNGGLRFWLGWAQDVAGDHGAAQESWRQARSELESFLKEQPENYNLIGDLALTNMGLGDKAAALALSKRGIAALPIEKDAANGAGPIETLARVAAQTGEPDRAIAALQQLLSIPGTGALEKYMPLTPALLRLDPMFDPLRNDPRFRKLVGSSAAK
;
A
#
# COMPACT_ATOMS: atom_id res chain seq x y z
N PHE A 1 -10.09 11.58 -10.97
CA PHE A 1 -9.36 10.81 -12.00
C PHE A 1 -10.09 10.68 -13.37
N PRO A 2 -10.82 11.67 -13.93
CA PRO A 2 -11.70 11.42 -15.10
C PRO A 2 -10.97 10.95 -16.36
N GLU A 3 -9.81 11.52 -16.68
CA GLU A 3 -9.09 11.15 -17.90
C GLU A 3 -8.50 9.73 -17.84
N ALA A 4 -7.96 9.34 -16.69
CA ALA A 4 -7.44 7.99 -16.48
C ALA A 4 -8.55 6.93 -16.63
N LEU A 5 -9.72 7.17 -16.03
CA LEU A 5 -10.88 6.29 -16.17
C LEU A 5 -11.29 6.12 -17.63
N ARG A 6 -11.39 7.21 -18.39
CA ARG A 6 -11.69 7.17 -19.83
C ARG A 6 -10.66 6.35 -20.61
N LYS A 7 -9.37 6.42 -20.25
CA LYS A 7 -8.32 5.63 -20.91
C LYS A 7 -8.44 4.15 -20.57
N PHE A 8 -8.76 3.80 -19.33
CA PHE A 8 -9.03 2.42 -18.95
C PHE A 8 -10.29 1.87 -19.61
N ASP A 9 -11.34 2.68 -19.78
CA ASP A 9 -12.53 2.26 -20.54
C ASP A 9 -12.18 1.90 -21.98
N GLN A 10 -11.32 2.69 -22.64
CA GLN A 10 -10.82 2.37 -23.99
C GLN A 10 -10.02 1.06 -24.06
N VAL A 11 -9.31 0.70 -23.00
CA VAL A 11 -8.61 -0.60 -22.92
C VAL A 11 -9.63 -1.74 -22.76
N LEU A 12 -10.63 -1.56 -21.90
CA LEU A 12 -11.66 -2.58 -21.67
C LEU A 12 -12.60 -2.77 -22.86
N ASP A 13 -12.77 -1.76 -23.73
CA ASP A 13 -13.46 -1.94 -25.01
C ASP A 13 -12.73 -2.93 -25.94
N ILE A 14 -11.40 -3.11 -25.75
CA ILE A 14 -10.56 -4.03 -26.52
C ILE A 14 -10.39 -5.36 -25.78
N MET A 15 -10.14 -5.31 -24.47
CA MET A 15 -9.92 -6.45 -23.58
C MET A 15 -10.81 -6.32 -22.33
N PRO A 16 -12.09 -6.76 -22.39
CA PRO A 16 -13.06 -6.53 -21.31
C PRO A 16 -12.67 -7.13 -19.96
N ASP A 17 -11.88 -8.20 -19.97
CA ASP A 17 -11.47 -8.96 -18.79
C ASP A 17 -10.00 -8.69 -18.39
N ASP A 18 -9.40 -7.59 -18.86
CA ASP A 18 -8.02 -7.23 -18.49
C ASP A 18 -7.91 -6.96 -16.98
N VAL A 19 -7.20 -7.86 -16.29
CA VAL A 19 -7.12 -7.92 -14.83
C VAL A 19 -6.50 -6.65 -14.25
N ASP A 20 -5.40 -6.18 -14.83
CA ASP A 20 -4.67 -5.02 -14.32
C ASP A 20 -5.47 -3.73 -14.53
N THR A 21 -6.13 -3.58 -15.68
CA THR A 21 -7.00 -2.43 -15.96
C THR A 21 -8.18 -2.36 -14.99
N LEU A 22 -8.84 -3.49 -14.70
CA LEU A 22 -9.90 -3.56 -13.72
C LEU A 22 -9.40 -3.24 -12.30
N ALA A 23 -8.21 -3.74 -11.94
CA ALA A 23 -7.55 -3.41 -10.67
C ALA A 23 -7.22 -1.91 -10.57
N TYR A 24 -6.72 -1.26 -11.62
CA TYR A 24 -6.46 0.18 -11.61
C TYR A 24 -7.73 1.02 -11.47
N LYS A 25 -8.82 0.63 -12.11
CA LYS A 25 -10.12 1.29 -11.90
C LYS A 25 -10.61 1.12 -10.46
N ALA A 26 -10.37 -0.04 -9.85
CA ALA A 26 -10.70 -0.28 -8.44
C ALA A 26 -9.84 0.57 -7.49
N ALA A 27 -8.53 0.67 -7.76
CA ALA A 27 -7.60 1.54 -7.02
C ALA A 27 -8.03 3.02 -7.08
N ILE A 28 -8.47 3.51 -8.25
CA ILE A 28 -9.06 4.85 -8.37
C ILE A 28 -10.31 4.98 -7.49
N ALA A 29 -11.17 3.96 -7.45
CA ALA A 29 -12.36 3.97 -6.61
C ALA A 29 -12.01 4.00 -5.12
N GLN A 30 -11.00 3.25 -4.68
CA GLN A 30 -10.45 3.31 -3.32
C GLN A 30 -9.90 4.69 -3.00
N ALA A 31 -9.12 5.28 -3.92
CA ALA A 31 -8.57 6.63 -3.81
C ALA A 31 -9.67 7.71 -3.72
N GLU A 32 -10.82 7.50 -4.35
CA GLU A 32 -11.99 8.40 -4.24
C GLU A 32 -12.84 8.11 -2.99
N GLY A 33 -12.57 7.02 -2.27
CA GLY A 33 -13.33 6.55 -1.11
C GLY A 33 -14.61 5.78 -1.46
N ASP A 34 -14.81 5.44 -2.73
CA ASP A 34 -15.93 4.67 -3.24
C ASP A 34 -15.63 3.16 -3.17
N LEU A 35 -15.61 2.65 -1.93
CA LEU A 35 -15.38 1.22 -1.67
C LEU A 35 -16.40 0.30 -2.35
N PRO A 36 -17.71 0.62 -2.43
CA PRO A 36 -18.67 -0.20 -3.18
C PRO A 36 -18.31 -0.34 -4.66
N ARG A 37 -17.89 0.75 -5.33
CA ARG A 37 -17.45 0.68 -6.73
C ARG A 37 -16.17 -0.12 -6.90
N ALA A 38 -15.21 0.04 -5.98
CA ALA A 38 -14.00 -0.78 -5.97
C ALA A 38 -14.33 -2.27 -5.82
N ALA A 39 -15.18 -2.62 -4.85
CA ALA A 39 -15.61 -4.00 -4.61
C ALA A 39 -16.31 -4.61 -5.84
N ALA A 40 -17.16 -3.85 -6.54
CA ALA A 40 -17.83 -4.32 -7.74
C ALA A 40 -16.84 -4.66 -8.87
N LEU A 41 -15.81 -3.84 -9.07
CA LEU A 41 -14.75 -4.07 -10.06
C LEU A 41 -13.87 -5.27 -9.71
N LEU A 42 -13.63 -5.51 -8.42
CA LEU A 42 -12.76 -6.59 -7.94
C LEU A 42 -13.47 -7.94 -7.78
N ALA A 43 -14.80 -7.97 -7.72
CA ALA A 43 -15.58 -9.15 -7.33
C ALA A 43 -15.36 -10.37 -8.24
N SER A 44 -15.22 -10.16 -9.54
CA SER A 44 -14.99 -11.21 -10.54
C SER A 44 -13.51 -11.58 -10.71
N LEU A 45 -12.59 -10.72 -10.28
CA LEU A 45 -11.17 -10.94 -10.50
C LEU A 45 -10.65 -12.12 -9.69
N ARG A 46 -9.95 -13.02 -10.37
CA ARG A 46 -9.22 -14.15 -9.78
C ARG A 46 -7.76 -14.10 -10.26
N PRO A 47 -6.98 -13.08 -9.81
CA PRO A 47 -5.62 -12.90 -10.26
C PRO A 47 -4.75 -14.10 -9.87
N ASN A 48 -3.85 -14.46 -10.79
CA ASN A 48 -2.73 -15.35 -10.53
C ASN A 48 -1.65 -14.62 -9.73
N ALA A 49 -0.64 -15.36 -9.24
CA ALA A 49 0.41 -14.82 -8.39
C ALA A 49 1.27 -13.74 -9.07
N ASP A 50 1.38 -13.80 -10.40
CA ASP A 50 2.09 -12.83 -11.24
C ASP A 50 1.35 -11.49 -11.38
N HIS A 51 0.02 -11.47 -11.21
CA HIS A 51 -0.79 -10.24 -11.11
C HIS A 51 -0.71 -9.63 -9.70
N THR A 52 0.51 -9.33 -9.26
CA THR A 52 0.80 -8.85 -7.89
C THR A 52 -0.01 -7.59 -7.57
N SER A 53 -0.06 -6.61 -8.48
CA SER A 53 -0.81 -5.36 -8.23
C SER A 53 -2.30 -5.60 -8.04
N ALA A 54 -2.92 -6.51 -8.78
CA ALA A 54 -4.34 -6.84 -8.57
C ALA A 54 -4.59 -7.53 -7.22
N LEU A 55 -3.65 -8.39 -6.77
CA LEU A 55 -3.70 -9.00 -5.43
C LEU A 55 -3.53 -7.96 -4.32
N GLU A 56 -2.61 -7.00 -4.48
CA GLU A 56 -2.39 -5.88 -3.55
C GLU A 56 -3.67 -5.02 -3.45
N THR A 57 -4.29 -4.67 -4.58
CA THR A 57 -5.56 -3.92 -4.61
C THR A 57 -6.71 -4.69 -3.94
N GLN A 58 -6.82 -6.02 -4.14
CA GLN A 58 -7.79 -6.85 -3.42
C GLN A 58 -7.52 -6.90 -1.92
N ALA A 59 -6.25 -6.99 -1.50
CA ALA A 59 -5.86 -6.95 -0.10
C ALA A 59 -6.21 -5.62 0.55
N TYR A 60 -5.87 -4.52 -0.12
CA TYR A 60 -6.18 -3.19 0.37
C TYR A 60 -7.70 -2.96 0.47
N GLN A 61 -8.49 -3.40 -0.52
CA GLN A 61 -9.96 -3.32 -0.44
C GLN A 61 -10.48 -3.99 0.82
N ALA A 62 -10.07 -5.23 1.05
CA ALA A 62 -10.55 -6.02 2.18
C ALA A 62 -10.09 -5.43 3.52
N ILE A 63 -8.92 -4.80 3.57
CA ILE A 63 -8.42 -4.05 4.74
C ILE A 63 -9.24 -2.78 4.98
N LEU A 64 -9.48 -1.97 3.94
CA LEU A 64 -10.28 -0.75 4.01
C LEU A 64 -11.71 -1.04 4.48
N GLU A 65 -12.30 -2.15 4.05
CA GLU A 65 -13.63 -2.61 4.49
C GLU A 65 -13.63 -3.32 5.86
N ARG A 66 -12.46 -3.58 6.45
CA ARG A 66 -12.30 -4.38 7.68
C ARG A 66 -12.90 -5.80 7.54
N ARG A 67 -12.78 -6.40 6.35
CA ARG A 67 -13.27 -7.75 6.01
C ARG A 67 -12.20 -8.62 5.32
N PRO A 68 -11.01 -8.82 5.94
CA PRO A 68 -9.86 -9.44 5.28
C PRO A 68 -9.92 -10.98 5.13
N ALA A 69 -10.93 -11.67 5.66
CA ALA A 69 -10.94 -13.14 5.75
C ALA A 69 -10.71 -13.86 4.42
N GLN A 70 -11.36 -13.41 3.34
CA GLN A 70 -11.23 -14.05 2.02
C GLN A 70 -9.84 -13.84 1.42
N ILE A 71 -9.31 -12.62 1.49
CA ILE A 71 -7.98 -12.33 0.93
C ILE A 71 -6.87 -12.99 1.74
N ILE A 72 -7.02 -13.15 3.05
CA ILE A 72 -6.08 -13.92 3.89
C ILE A 72 -5.97 -15.36 3.37
N SER A 73 -7.11 -16.03 3.13
CA SER A 73 -7.11 -17.39 2.59
C SER A 73 -6.43 -17.46 1.23
N ARG A 74 -6.71 -16.50 0.34
CA ARG A 74 -6.13 -16.46 -1.01
C ARG A 74 -4.62 -16.22 -0.99
N LEU A 75 -4.14 -15.26 -0.20
CA LEU A 75 -2.71 -14.99 -0.06
C LEU A 75 -1.97 -16.18 0.58
N LYS A 76 -2.58 -16.86 1.57
CA LYS A 76 -2.02 -18.10 2.13
C LYS A 76 -1.89 -19.21 1.08
N GLU A 77 -2.88 -19.37 0.20
CA GLU A 77 -2.85 -20.35 -0.89
C GLU A 77 -1.69 -20.07 -1.86
N ILE A 78 -1.56 -18.81 -2.31
CA ILE A 78 -0.49 -18.38 -3.23
C ILE A 78 0.88 -18.58 -2.58
N LEU A 79 1.03 -18.16 -1.31
CA LEU A 79 2.30 -18.18 -0.59
C LEU A 79 2.66 -19.54 0.01
N ALA A 80 1.80 -20.56 -0.11
CA ALA A 80 2.12 -21.93 0.29
C ALA A 80 3.15 -22.57 -0.65
N LYS A 81 3.17 -22.18 -1.92
CA LYS A 81 4.15 -22.58 -2.93
C LYS A 81 4.48 -21.37 -3.82
N PRO A 82 5.21 -20.38 -3.28
CA PRO A 82 5.50 -19.16 -4.00
C PRO A 82 6.37 -19.47 -5.23
N ASP A 83 6.07 -18.87 -6.36
CA ASP A 83 6.93 -18.95 -7.54
C ASP A 83 8.21 -18.12 -7.29
N PRO A 84 9.40 -18.75 -7.29
CA PRO A 84 10.66 -18.03 -7.09
C PRO A 84 10.90 -16.92 -8.13
N ALA A 85 10.32 -17.03 -9.33
CA ALA A 85 10.45 -16.03 -10.39
C ALA A 85 9.85 -14.67 -10.01
N LEU A 86 8.92 -14.64 -9.04
CA LEU A 86 8.32 -13.41 -8.53
C LEU A 86 9.28 -12.62 -7.61
N GLY A 87 10.41 -13.21 -7.20
CA GLY A 87 11.45 -12.52 -6.44
C GLY A 87 10.90 -11.84 -5.18
N TYR A 88 11.22 -10.54 -5.02
CA TYR A 88 10.82 -9.77 -3.84
C TYR A 88 9.30 -9.52 -3.74
N HIS A 89 8.53 -9.72 -4.82
CA HIS A 89 7.07 -9.61 -4.78
C HIS A 89 6.44 -10.62 -3.82
N ASN A 90 7.04 -11.81 -3.65
CA ASN A 90 6.60 -12.76 -2.62
C ASN A 90 6.68 -12.16 -1.21
N GLY A 91 7.78 -11.46 -0.91
CA GLY A 91 7.97 -10.74 0.35
C GLY A 91 6.95 -9.61 0.54
N GLY A 92 6.65 -8.86 -0.53
CA GLY A 92 5.59 -7.85 -0.54
C GLY A 92 4.21 -8.45 -0.25
N LEU A 93 3.84 -9.56 -0.89
CA LEU A 93 2.58 -10.27 -0.61
C LEU A 93 2.51 -10.79 0.83
N ARG A 94 3.63 -11.20 1.43
CA ARG A 94 3.69 -11.56 2.86
C ARG A 94 3.47 -10.37 3.78
N PHE A 95 3.97 -9.19 3.42
CA PHE A 95 3.65 -7.95 4.14
C PHE A 95 2.14 -7.70 4.14
N TRP A 96 1.50 -7.76 2.97
CA TRP A 96 0.04 -7.61 2.84
C TRP A 96 -0.74 -8.66 3.61
N LEU A 97 -0.31 -9.92 3.57
CA LEU A 97 -0.91 -10.99 4.36
C LEU A 97 -0.84 -10.69 5.86
N GLY A 98 0.32 -10.25 6.35
CA GLY A 98 0.49 -9.89 7.76
C GLY A 98 -0.43 -8.74 8.18
N TRP A 99 -0.54 -7.71 7.34
CA TRP A 99 -1.45 -6.59 7.63
C TRP A 99 -2.93 -7.00 7.61
N ALA A 100 -3.33 -7.81 6.64
CA ALA A 100 -4.69 -8.35 6.60
C ALA A 100 -5.01 -9.19 7.85
N GLN A 101 -4.07 -10.02 8.32
CA GLN A 101 -4.21 -10.82 9.55
C GLN A 101 -4.30 -9.94 10.80
N ASP A 102 -3.49 -8.88 10.88
CA ASP A 102 -3.51 -7.94 12.00
C ASP A 102 -4.87 -7.23 12.11
N VAL A 103 -5.42 -6.78 10.97
CA VAL A 103 -6.76 -6.20 10.89
C VAL A 103 -7.86 -7.21 11.26
N ALA A 104 -7.63 -8.50 11.03
CA ALA A 104 -8.52 -9.58 11.46
C ALA A 104 -8.42 -9.89 12.97
N GLY A 105 -7.45 -9.30 13.69
CA GLY A 105 -7.16 -9.56 15.10
C GLY A 105 -6.26 -10.78 15.34
N ASP A 106 -5.74 -11.43 14.30
CA ASP A 106 -4.79 -12.54 14.43
C ASP A 106 -3.34 -12.01 14.43
N HIS A 107 -2.99 -11.32 15.52
CA HIS A 107 -1.67 -10.71 15.69
C HIS A 107 -0.54 -11.77 15.66
N GLY A 108 -0.80 -12.99 16.09
CA GLY A 108 0.17 -14.08 16.07
C GLY A 108 0.55 -14.49 14.65
N ALA A 109 -0.45 -14.70 13.78
CA ALA A 109 -0.22 -14.97 12.37
C ALA A 109 0.43 -13.77 11.67
N ALA A 110 0.00 -12.54 11.99
CA ALA A 110 0.57 -11.33 11.41
C ALA A 110 2.07 -11.22 11.65
N GLN A 111 2.51 -11.43 12.89
CA GLN A 111 3.93 -11.45 13.26
C GLN A 111 4.72 -12.52 12.48
N GLU A 112 4.15 -13.70 12.28
CA GLU A 112 4.82 -14.76 11.52
C GLU A 112 4.97 -14.39 10.03
N SER A 113 3.90 -13.89 9.41
CA SER A 113 3.93 -13.42 8.03
C SER A 113 4.96 -12.31 7.83
N TRP A 114 5.06 -11.35 8.76
CA TRP A 114 6.04 -10.26 8.70
C TRP A 114 7.48 -10.73 8.95
N ARG A 115 7.72 -11.73 9.79
CA ARG A 115 9.08 -12.31 9.94
C ARG A 115 9.56 -12.96 8.64
N GLN A 116 8.66 -13.69 7.97
CA GLN A 116 8.96 -14.30 6.67
C GLN A 116 9.19 -13.23 5.60
N ALA A 117 8.32 -12.20 5.54
CA ALA A 117 8.51 -11.05 4.65
C ALA A 117 9.88 -10.40 4.85
N ARG A 118 10.26 -10.11 6.10
CA ARG A 118 11.56 -9.50 6.42
C ARG A 118 12.71 -10.35 5.92
N SER A 119 12.71 -11.65 6.20
CA SER A 119 13.78 -12.56 5.79
C SER A 119 13.95 -12.61 4.27
N GLU A 120 12.86 -12.68 3.51
CA GLU A 120 12.89 -12.72 2.04
C GLU A 120 13.36 -11.38 1.48
N LEU A 121 12.77 -10.27 1.93
CA LEU A 121 13.10 -8.94 1.42
C LEU A 121 14.54 -8.53 1.76
N GLU A 122 15.06 -8.86 2.95
CA GLU A 122 16.47 -8.60 3.31
C GLU A 122 17.47 -9.30 2.40
N SER A 123 17.13 -10.50 1.90
CA SER A 123 17.94 -11.20 0.90
C SER A 123 18.03 -10.38 -0.39
N PHE A 124 16.88 -9.98 -0.94
CA PHE A 124 16.82 -9.22 -2.18
C PHE A 124 17.40 -7.79 -2.05
N LEU A 125 17.35 -7.17 -0.86
CA LEU A 125 17.95 -5.86 -0.64
C LEU A 125 19.48 -5.87 -0.82
N LYS A 126 20.14 -7.00 -0.54
CA LYS A 126 21.59 -7.14 -0.74
C LYS A 126 21.94 -7.10 -2.23
N GLU A 127 21.08 -7.68 -3.06
CA GLU A 127 21.25 -7.70 -4.51
C GLU A 127 20.80 -6.39 -5.17
N GLN A 128 19.79 -5.74 -4.59
CA GLN A 128 19.15 -4.53 -5.12
C GLN A 128 19.12 -3.40 -4.07
N PRO A 129 20.28 -2.86 -3.66
CA PRO A 129 20.37 -1.95 -2.52
C PRO A 129 19.67 -0.61 -2.69
N GLU A 130 19.32 -0.22 -3.92
CA GLU A 130 18.61 1.02 -4.23
C GLU A 130 17.16 0.81 -4.64
N ASN A 131 16.64 -0.43 -4.58
CA ASN A 131 15.25 -0.71 -4.92
C ASN A 131 14.32 -0.12 -3.84
N TYR A 132 13.75 1.04 -4.13
CA TYR A 132 12.90 1.79 -3.19
C TYR A 132 11.60 1.06 -2.84
N ASN A 133 11.05 0.24 -3.75
CA ASN A 133 9.85 -0.57 -3.46
C ASN A 133 10.16 -1.57 -2.35
N LEU A 134 11.25 -2.31 -2.51
CA LEU A 134 11.71 -3.28 -1.53
C LEU A 134 12.04 -2.61 -0.19
N ILE A 135 12.70 -1.45 -0.21
CA ILE A 135 13.01 -0.68 1.00
C ILE A 135 11.71 -0.26 1.71
N GLY A 136 10.69 0.14 0.94
CA GLY A 136 9.37 0.48 1.44
C GLY A 136 8.68 -0.69 2.13
N ASP A 137 8.62 -1.85 1.47
CA ASP A 137 8.03 -3.08 2.03
C ASP A 137 8.75 -3.50 3.33
N LEU A 138 10.08 -3.41 3.37
CA LEU A 138 10.86 -3.67 4.59
C LEU A 138 10.59 -2.67 5.71
N ALA A 139 10.41 -1.40 5.40
CA ALA A 139 10.08 -0.39 6.41
C ALA A 139 8.73 -0.67 7.05
N LEU A 140 7.71 -0.96 6.23
CA LEU A 140 6.36 -1.30 6.71
C LEU A 140 6.32 -2.65 7.44
N THR A 141 7.11 -3.63 6.98
CA THR A 141 7.27 -4.92 7.66
C THR A 141 7.90 -4.75 9.04
N ASN A 142 8.99 -3.97 9.16
CA ASN A 142 9.62 -3.72 10.45
C ASN A 142 8.73 -2.89 11.39
N MET A 143 7.89 -2.00 10.85
CA MET A 143 6.84 -1.33 11.62
C MET A 143 5.84 -2.34 12.19
N GLY A 144 5.36 -3.30 11.39
CA GLY A 144 4.48 -4.38 11.88
C GLY A 144 5.13 -5.28 12.93
N LEU A 145 6.43 -5.53 12.83
CA LEU A 145 7.22 -6.27 13.81
C LEU A 145 7.53 -5.46 15.09
N GLY A 146 7.16 -4.18 15.15
CA GLY A 146 7.44 -3.29 16.29
C GLY A 146 8.87 -2.76 16.34
N ASP A 147 9.70 -3.00 15.33
CA ASP A 147 11.06 -2.44 15.24
C ASP A 147 11.01 -1.03 14.66
N LYS A 148 10.63 -0.08 15.52
CA LYS A 148 10.55 1.36 15.19
C LYS A 148 11.84 1.91 14.61
N ALA A 149 12.99 1.51 15.16
CA ALA A 149 14.28 2.04 14.75
C ALA A 149 14.63 1.62 13.32
N ALA A 150 14.47 0.33 13.00
CA ALA A 150 14.67 -0.19 11.65
C ALA A 150 13.68 0.43 10.66
N ALA A 151 12.39 0.49 11.01
CA ALA A 151 11.36 1.04 10.14
C ALA A 151 11.62 2.51 9.75
N LEU A 152 12.01 3.36 10.72
CA LEU A 152 12.35 4.76 10.45
C LEU A 152 13.64 4.92 9.66
N ALA A 153 14.66 4.08 9.93
CA ALA A 153 15.91 4.10 9.17
C ALA A 153 15.70 3.72 7.70
N LEU A 154 14.92 2.66 7.45
CA LEU A 154 14.56 2.21 6.10
C LEU A 154 13.71 3.25 5.38
N SER A 155 12.74 3.87 6.04
CA SER A 155 11.93 4.95 5.44
C SER A 155 12.80 6.12 4.94
N LYS A 156 13.79 6.54 5.75
CA LYS A 156 14.75 7.59 5.35
C LYS A 156 15.63 7.14 4.19
N ARG A 157 16.07 5.87 4.20
CA ARG A 157 16.85 5.30 3.09
C ARG A 157 16.04 5.27 1.79
N GLY A 158 14.75 4.96 1.85
CA GLY A 158 13.86 4.99 0.69
C GLY A 158 13.79 6.38 0.07
N ILE A 159 13.59 7.42 0.89
CA ILE A 159 13.59 8.83 0.44
C ILE A 159 14.92 9.21 -0.20
N ALA A 160 16.04 8.78 0.37
CA ALA A 160 17.37 9.05 -0.20
C ALA A 160 17.62 8.30 -1.52
N ALA A 161 17.09 7.09 -1.69
CA ALA A 161 17.23 6.30 -2.91
C ALA A 161 16.41 6.87 -4.09
N LEU A 162 15.24 7.42 -3.78
CA LEU A 162 14.32 8.01 -4.75
C LEU A 162 13.75 9.35 -4.24
N PRO A 163 14.54 10.43 -4.30
CA PRO A 163 14.05 11.77 -3.98
C PRO A 163 13.09 12.26 -5.08
N ILE A 164 12.17 13.16 -4.72
CA ILE A 164 11.19 13.75 -5.66
C ILE A 164 11.88 14.41 -6.84
N GLU A 165 13.03 15.04 -6.62
CA GLU A 165 13.81 15.72 -7.64
C GLU A 165 14.36 14.76 -8.71
N LYS A 166 14.55 13.49 -8.34
CA LYS A 166 15.01 12.42 -9.25
C LYS A 166 13.84 11.81 -10.02
N ASP A 167 12.71 11.61 -9.35
CA ASP A 167 11.50 11.05 -9.95
C ASP A 167 10.26 11.68 -9.30
N ALA A 168 9.68 12.67 -9.98
CA ALA A 168 8.52 13.39 -9.47
C ALA A 168 7.24 12.54 -9.46
N ALA A 169 7.19 11.46 -10.26
CA ALA A 169 6.03 10.57 -10.28
C ALA A 169 6.07 9.62 -9.09
N ASN A 170 7.22 8.98 -8.83
CA ASN A 170 7.34 7.91 -7.84
C ASN A 170 7.97 8.35 -6.50
N GLY A 171 8.62 9.52 -6.45
CA GLY A 171 9.31 10.02 -5.25
C GLY A 171 8.39 10.34 -4.07
N ALA A 172 7.07 10.39 -4.29
CA ALA A 172 6.08 10.49 -3.23
C ALA A 172 5.94 9.17 -2.42
N GLY A 173 6.12 8.01 -3.05
CA GLY A 173 5.97 6.70 -2.41
C GLY A 173 6.83 6.53 -1.14
N PRO A 174 8.14 6.79 -1.18
CA PRO A 174 8.98 6.71 0.02
C PRO A 174 8.58 7.67 1.16
N ILE A 175 7.99 8.82 0.83
CA ILE A 175 7.48 9.78 1.83
C ILE A 175 6.21 9.26 2.48
N GLU A 176 5.33 8.60 1.70
CA GLU A 176 4.16 7.91 2.25
C GLU A 176 4.56 6.78 3.20
N THR A 177 5.58 5.98 2.85
CA THR A 177 6.13 4.96 3.76
C THR A 177 6.55 5.59 5.09
N LEU A 178 7.28 6.71 5.05
CA LEU A 178 7.65 7.43 6.27
C LEU A 178 6.43 7.90 7.07
N ALA A 179 5.40 8.43 6.40
CA ALA A 179 4.18 8.90 7.06
C ALA A 179 3.47 7.77 7.80
N ARG A 180 3.35 6.60 7.18
CA ARG A 180 2.72 5.39 7.76
C ARG A 180 3.52 4.87 8.95
N VAL A 181 4.83 4.72 8.79
CA VAL A 181 5.73 4.30 9.88
C VAL A 181 5.65 5.27 11.05
N ALA A 182 5.71 6.57 10.79
CA ALA A 182 5.63 7.59 11.84
C ALA A 182 4.27 7.56 12.56
N ALA A 183 3.17 7.37 11.83
CA ALA A 183 1.83 7.27 12.42
C ALA A 183 1.72 6.09 13.40
N GLN A 184 2.17 4.91 12.98
CA GLN A 184 2.07 3.68 13.77
C GLN A 184 3.08 3.57 14.91
N THR A 185 4.19 4.33 14.86
CA THR A 185 5.27 4.26 15.86
C THR A 185 5.27 5.44 16.84
N GLY A 186 4.15 6.18 16.91
CA GLY A 186 3.96 7.26 17.88
C GLY A 186 4.76 8.53 17.58
N GLU A 187 4.96 8.85 16.31
CA GLU A 187 5.65 10.07 15.83
C GLU A 187 4.65 10.98 15.07
N PRO A 188 3.58 11.48 15.72
CA PRO A 188 2.48 12.16 15.05
C PRO A 188 2.93 13.43 14.31
N ASP A 189 3.88 14.19 14.87
CA ASP A 189 4.40 15.41 14.23
C ASP A 189 5.10 15.09 12.90
N ARG A 190 5.92 14.04 12.88
CA ARG A 190 6.60 13.58 11.67
C ARG A 190 5.61 13.02 10.66
N ALA A 191 4.62 12.25 11.11
CA ALA A 191 3.57 11.72 10.24
C ALA A 191 2.79 12.84 9.57
N ILE A 192 2.32 13.83 10.34
CA ILE A 192 1.51 14.95 9.83
C ILE A 192 2.31 15.82 8.87
N ALA A 193 3.58 16.10 9.14
CA ALA A 193 4.44 16.84 8.22
C ALA A 193 4.60 16.11 6.87
N ALA A 194 4.83 14.79 6.89
CA ALA A 194 4.92 14.00 5.67
C ALA A 194 3.58 13.96 4.90
N LEU A 195 2.46 13.79 5.60
CA LEU A 195 1.11 13.82 5.00
C LEU A 195 0.77 15.18 4.37
N GLN A 196 1.17 16.29 5.00
CA GLN A 196 1.00 17.63 4.43
C GLN A 196 1.77 17.79 3.12
N GLN A 197 3.00 17.31 3.08
CA GLN A 197 3.82 17.32 1.87
C GLN A 197 3.15 16.48 0.76
N LEU A 198 2.76 15.23 1.07
CA LEU A 198 2.13 14.31 0.11
C LEU A 198 0.87 14.89 -0.53
N LEU A 199 0.00 15.50 0.28
CA LEU A 199 -1.23 16.12 -0.24
C LEU A 199 -1.00 17.41 -1.02
N SER A 200 0.21 17.96 -1.01
CA SER A 200 0.58 19.19 -1.72
C SER A 200 1.29 18.94 -3.06
N ILE A 201 1.67 17.69 -3.35
CA ILE A 201 2.42 17.32 -4.56
C ILE A 201 1.64 16.27 -5.38
N PRO A 202 1.76 16.26 -6.72
CA PRO A 202 1.35 15.11 -7.51
C PRO A 202 2.33 13.94 -7.26
N GLY A 203 1.85 12.70 -7.38
CA GLY A 203 2.69 11.51 -7.30
C GLY A 203 1.90 10.22 -7.08
N THR A 204 2.59 9.09 -7.12
CA THR A 204 2.05 7.77 -6.78
C THR A 204 2.40 7.39 -5.34
N GLY A 205 1.53 6.58 -4.74
CA GLY A 205 1.64 6.18 -3.34
C GLY A 205 2.53 4.95 -3.11
N ALA A 206 2.75 4.64 -1.83
CA ALA A 206 3.58 3.52 -1.40
C ALA A 206 2.92 2.15 -1.57
N LEU A 207 1.61 2.05 -1.33
CA LEU A 207 0.87 0.79 -1.31
C LEU A 207 0.26 0.47 -2.67
N GLU A 208 -0.44 1.44 -3.25
CA GLU A 208 -0.93 1.36 -4.62
C GLU A 208 0.03 2.15 -5.50
N LYS A 209 0.97 1.46 -6.14
CA LYS A 209 2.11 2.04 -6.89
C LYS A 209 1.72 3.03 -8.02
N TYR A 210 0.43 3.22 -8.26
CA TYR A 210 -0.12 4.08 -9.29
C TYR A 210 -1.17 5.08 -8.78
N MET A 211 -1.57 5.01 -7.51
CA MET A 211 -2.57 5.91 -6.93
C MET A 211 -1.97 6.79 -5.84
N PRO A 212 -2.27 8.10 -5.83
CA PRO A 212 -1.84 8.99 -4.75
C PRO A 212 -2.55 8.65 -3.45
N LEU A 213 -1.89 8.92 -2.32
CA LEU A 213 -2.58 9.00 -1.04
C LEU A 213 -3.56 10.19 -1.04
N THR A 214 -4.85 9.93 -0.87
CA THR A 214 -5.91 10.95 -0.89
C THR A 214 -6.49 11.21 0.51
N PRO A 215 -7.18 12.35 0.72
CA PRO A 215 -7.94 12.57 1.96
C PRO A 215 -8.98 11.48 2.25
N ALA A 216 -9.53 10.85 1.21
CA ALA A 216 -10.47 9.74 1.37
C ALA A 216 -9.76 8.49 1.91
N LEU A 217 -8.59 8.13 1.36
CA LEU A 217 -7.78 7.03 1.90
C LEU A 217 -7.30 7.31 3.31
N LEU A 218 -6.87 8.54 3.62
CA LEU A 218 -6.53 8.93 4.99
C LEU A 218 -7.69 8.66 5.95
N ARG A 219 -8.95 8.82 5.53
CA ARG A 219 -10.14 8.53 6.35
C ARG A 219 -10.38 7.05 6.61
N LEU A 220 -10.02 6.18 5.67
CA LEU A 220 -10.41 4.77 5.66
C LEU A 220 -9.30 3.83 6.14
N ASP A 221 -8.05 4.19 5.85
CA ASP A 221 -6.89 3.33 6.07
C ASP A 221 -6.54 3.20 7.58
N PRO A 222 -6.43 1.97 8.12
CA PRO A 222 -6.18 1.73 9.53
C PRO A 222 -4.80 2.18 10.01
N MET A 223 -3.80 2.30 9.13
CA MET A 223 -2.45 2.76 9.54
C MET A 223 -2.45 4.21 10.04
N PHE A 224 -3.51 4.97 9.77
CA PHE A 224 -3.68 6.33 10.28
C PHE A 224 -4.63 6.42 11.47
N ASP A 225 -5.13 5.29 11.99
CA ASP A 225 -6.01 5.28 13.16
C ASP A 225 -5.42 5.96 14.40
N PRO A 226 -4.11 5.86 14.70
CA PRO A 226 -3.50 6.62 15.79
C PRO A 226 -3.61 8.15 15.66
N LEU A 227 -3.79 8.68 14.44
CA LEU A 227 -3.86 10.12 14.17
C LEU A 227 -5.28 10.68 14.20
N ARG A 228 -6.33 9.84 14.30
CA ARG A 228 -7.75 10.24 14.17
C ARG A 228 -8.18 11.36 15.13
N ASN A 229 -7.52 11.44 16.28
CA ASN A 229 -7.81 12.44 17.31
C ASN A 229 -6.98 13.71 17.20
N ASP A 230 -5.96 13.76 16.32
CA ASP A 230 -5.16 14.97 16.11
C ASP A 230 -5.95 15.99 15.24
N PRO A 231 -6.16 17.24 15.71
CA PRO A 231 -6.87 18.26 14.95
C PRO A 231 -6.24 18.58 13.58
N ARG A 232 -4.91 18.50 13.47
CA ARG A 232 -4.17 18.74 12.22
C ARG A 232 -4.48 17.64 11.22
N PHE A 233 -4.53 16.38 11.65
CA PHE A 233 -4.93 15.25 10.81
C PHE A 233 -6.39 15.37 10.35
N ARG A 234 -7.31 15.75 11.24
CA ARG A 234 -8.71 16.01 10.87
C ARG A 234 -8.84 17.10 9.80
N LYS A 235 -7.99 18.13 9.83
CA LYS A 235 -7.93 19.15 8.78
C LYS A 235 -7.48 18.56 7.43
N LEU A 236 -6.50 17.66 7.41
CA LEU A 236 -6.06 16.98 6.18
C LEU A 236 -7.16 16.12 5.57
N VAL A 237 -7.89 15.36 6.42
CA VAL A 237 -9.01 14.51 5.99
C VAL A 237 -10.25 15.32 5.57
N GLY A 238 -10.49 16.46 6.23
CA GLY A 238 -11.63 17.36 5.98
C GLY A 238 -11.41 18.33 4.82
N SER A 239 -10.18 18.42 4.31
CA SER A 239 -9.88 19.13 3.07
C SER A 239 -10.39 18.29 1.90
N SER A 240 -11.72 18.23 1.75
CA SER A 240 -12.33 17.81 0.48
C SER A 240 -11.80 18.75 -0.59
N ALA A 241 -11.31 18.17 -1.68
CA ALA A 241 -10.79 18.90 -2.82
C ALA A 241 -11.86 19.85 -3.36
N ALA A 242 -11.81 21.10 -2.93
CA ALA A 242 -12.02 22.20 -3.84
C ALA A 242 -10.80 22.23 -4.77
N LYS A 243 -10.88 21.46 -5.86
CA LYS A 243 -10.20 21.70 -7.15
C LYS A 243 -10.62 20.67 -8.17
#